data_AF-A0A7H4N7K0-F1
#
_entry.id   AF-A0A7H4N7K0-F1
#
_cell.length_a   1.000
_cell.length_b   1.000
_cell.length_c   1.000
_cell.angle_alpha   90.00
_cell.angle_beta   90.00
_cell.angle_gamma   90.00
#
_symmetry.space_group_name_H-M   'P 1'
#
loop_
_entity.id
_entity.type
_entity.pdbx_description
1 polymer ?
#
loop_
_entity_poly.entity_id
_entity_poly.type
_entity_poly.pdbx_seq_one_letter_code
_entity_poly.pdbx_strand_id
1 'polypeptide(L)' 'MTPRRYNPDRRRDALLERINLDITDAVAQSLREDLGGEVDANNDISAQLLPQDARSHAVVITREDGVFLR' A
#
# COMPACT_ATOMS: atom_id res chain seq x y z
N MET A 1 10.23 25.73 31.44
CA MET A 1 9.87 24.72 30.42
C MET A 1 11.09 24.42 29.59
N THR A 2 11.66 23.23 29.71
CA THR A 2 12.82 22.82 28.91
C THR A 2 12.35 22.55 27.48
N PRO A 3 12.89 23.21 26.44
CA PRO A 3 12.47 22.95 25.07
C PRO A 3 12.81 21.49 24.71
N ARG A 4 11.80 20.71 24.31
CA ARG A 4 12.01 19.36 23.80
C ARG A 4 12.92 19.44 22.58
N ARG A 5 14.16 18.98 22.72
CA ARG A 5 15.13 18.95 21.62
C ARG A 5 14.67 17.88 20.62
N TYR A 6 14.15 18.31 19.48
CA TYR A 6 13.81 17.42 18.38
C TYR A 6 15.07 16.69 17.90
N ASN A 7 14.99 15.35 17.78
CA ASN A 7 16.06 14.54 17.21
C ASN A 7 15.50 13.83 15.96
N PRO A 8 15.93 14.22 14.75
CA PRO A 8 15.44 13.66 13.50
C PRO A 8 15.79 12.17 13.35
N ASP A 9 16.94 11.72 13.82
CA ASP A 9 17.39 10.33 13.70
C ASP A 9 16.50 9.40 14.52
N ARG A 10 16.21 9.78 15.78
CA ARG A 10 15.29 9.02 16.63
C ARG A 10 13.88 8.94 16.04
N ARG A 11 13.43 10.00 15.37
CA ARG A 11 12.12 9.99 14.69
C ARG A 11 12.14 9.08 13.47
N ARG A 12 13.21 9.11 12.68
CA ARG A 12 13.37 8.24 11.51
C ARG A 12 13.28 6.77 11.92
N ASP A 13 14.04 6.36 12.94
CA ASP A 13 14.08 4.96 13.36
C ASP A 13 12.71 4.49 13.87
N ALA A 14 12.02 5.32 14.67
CA ALA A 14 10.66 5.04 15.14
C ALA A 14 9.63 4.96 13.99
N LEU A 15 9.78 5.77 12.93
CA LEU A 15 8.90 5.72 11.77
C LEU A 15 9.16 4.48 10.93
N LEU A 16 10.42 4.07 10.74
CA LEU A 16 10.76 2.86 10.00
C LEU A 16 10.20 1.61 10.67
N GLU A 17 10.25 1.55 12.00
CA GLU A 17 9.62 0.45 12.75
C GLU A 17 8.10 0.43 12.56
N ARG A 18 7.46 1.59 12.70
CA ARG A 18 6.01 1.74 12.59
C ARG A 18 5.46 1.46 11.20
N ILE A 19 6.17 1.87 10.14
CA ILE A 19 5.73 1.70 8.75
C ILE A 19 5.42 0.23 8.43
N ASN A 20 6.16 -0.72 8.98
CA ASN A 20 5.90 -2.15 8.73
C ASN A 20 4.52 -2.60 9.24
N LEU A 21 4.05 -2.01 10.34
CA LEU A 21 2.70 -2.27 10.86
C LEU A 21 1.66 -1.51 10.04
N ASP A 22 1.88 -0.20 9.84
CA ASP A 22 0.93 0.69 9.17
C ASP A 22 0.69 0.28 7.69
N ILE A 23 1.68 -0.29 6.98
CA ILE A 23 1.51 -0.79 5.60
C ILE A 23 0.44 -1.87 5.55
N THR A 24 0.49 -2.85 6.46
CA THR A 24 -0.43 -3.99 6.44
C THR A 24 -1.87 -3.52 6.63
N ASP A 25 -2.08 -2.64 7.61
CA ASP A 25 -3.41 -2.10 7.92
C ASP A 25 -3.93 -1.21 6.78
N ALA A 26 -3.09 -0.33 6.23
CA ALA A 26 -3.47 0.55 5.13
C ALA A 26 -3.83 -0.26 3.87
N VAL A 27 -2.99 -1.24 3.49
CA VAL A 27 -3.26 -2.10 2.32
C VAL A 27 -4.53 -2.91 2.52
N ALA A 28 -4.73 -3.51 3.70
CA ALA A 28 -5.93 -4.28 3.99
C ALA A 28 -7.20 -3.41 3.91
N GLN A 29 -7.16 -2.19 4.46
CA GLN A 29 -8.29 -1.28 4.40
C GLN A 29 -8.60 -0.83 2.97
N SER A 30 -7.59 -0.48 2.17
CA SER A 30 -7.79 -0.10 0.77
C SER A 30 -8.36 -1.26 -0.07
N LEU A 31 -7.92 -2.50 0.17
CA LEU A 31 -8.48 -3.67 -0.52
C LEU A 31 -9.92 -3.94 -0.11
N ARG A 32 -10.27 -3.79 1.18
CA ARG A 32 -11.66 -3.93 1.63
C ARG A 32 -12.57 -2.89 0.99
N GLU A 33 -12.12 -1.64 0.88
CA GLU A 33 -12.90 -0.58 0.22
C GLU A 33 -13.24 -0.96 -1.23
N ASP A 34 -12.26 -1.44 -1.97
CA ASP A 34 -12.39 -1.81 -3.38
C ASP A 34 -13.19 -3.11 -3.58
N LEU A 35 -13.02 -4.09 -2.70
CA LEU A 35 -13.62 -5.42 -2.79
C LEU A 35 -14.92 -5.58 -1.98
N GLY A 36 -15.54 -4.48 -1.54
CA GLY A 36 -16.88 -4.51 -0.93
C GLY A 36 -16.95 -4.94 0.54
N GLY A 37 -15.89 -4.67 1.31
CA GLY A 37 -15.83 -4.80 2.77
C GLY A 37 -14.93 -5.92 3.27
N GLU A 38 -14.68 -6.94 2.45
CA GLU A 38 -13.82 -8.09 2.76
C GLU A 38 -12.68 -8.19 1.74
N VAL A 39 -11.53 -8.70 2.17
CA VAL A 39 -10.38 -8.93 1.27
C VAL A 39 -10.55 -10.30 0.59
N ASP A 40 -11.51 -10.39 -0.33
CA ASP A 40 -11.74 -11.55 -1.19
C ASP A 40 -11.58 -11.13 -2.67
N ALA A 41 -10.56 -11.68 -3.33
CA ALA A 41 -10.28 -11.38 -4.73
C ALA A 41 -11.42 -11.78 -5.68
N ASN A 42 -12.31 -12.70 -5.27
CA ASN A 42 -13.47 -13.09 -6.06
C ASN A 42 -14.54 -11.98 -6.11
N ASN A 43 -14.46 -10.94 -5.28
CA ASN A 43 -15.43 -9.85 -5.28
C ASN A 43 -15.28 -8.89 -6.48
N ASP A 44 -14.18 -8.99 -7.25
CA ASP A 44 -14.09 -8.32 -8.56
C ASP A 44 -14.91 -9.10 -9.60
N ILE A 45 -16.18 -8.72 -9.72
CA ILE A 45 -17.12 -9.35 -10.66
C ILE A 45 -16.72 -9.19 -12.13
N SER A 46 -15.92 -8.17 -12.47
CA SER A 46 -15.50 -7.92 -13.84
C SER A 46 -14.35 -8.85 -14.24
N ALA A 47 -13.45 -9.17 -13.29
CA ALA A 47 -12.38 -10.13 -13.48
C ALA A 47 -12.90 -11.58 -13.64
N GLN A 48 -14.08 -11.92 -13.10
CA GLN A 48 -14.69 -13.25 -13.25
C GLN A 48 -15.03 -13.63 -14.70
N LEU A 49 -15.05 -12.66 -15.62
CA LEU A 49 -15.22 -12.92 -17.05
C LEU A 49 -13.96 -13.51 -17.71
N LEU A 50 -12.82 -13.47 -17.03
CA LEU A 50 -11.56 -14.03 -17.50
C LEU A 50 -11.39 -15.48 -16.99
N PRO A 51 -10.72 -16.36 -17.76
CA PRO A 51 -10.34 -17.69 -17.27
C PRO A 51 -9.43 -17.59 -16.04
N GLN A 52 -9.72 -18.37 -14.99
CA GLN A 52 -8.97 -18.32 -13.72
C GLN A 52 -7.49 -18.70 -13.85
N ASP A 53 -7.14 -19.50 -14.86
CA ASP A 53 -5.80 -19.97 -15.14
C ASP A 53 -5.02 -19.09 -16.13
N ALA A 54 -5.66 -18.02 -16.66
CA ALA A 54 -5.03 -17.10 -17.58
C ALA A 54 -3.89 -16.32 -16.88
N ARG A 55 -2.68 -16.42 -17.44
CA ARG A 55 -1.52 -15.65 -16.97
C ARG A 55 -1.29 -14.46 -17.89
N SER A 56 -1.13 -13.29 -17.29
CA SER A 56 -0.91 -12.03 -18.01
C SER A 56 0.38 -11.35 -17.54
N HIS A 57 0.96 -10.53 -18.42
CA HIS A 57 2.10 -9.67 -18.10
C HIS A 57 1.73 -8.23 -18.38
N ALA A 58 1.98 -7.34 -17.42
CA ALA A 58 1.68 -5.92 -17.51
C ALA A 58 2.89 -5.08 -17.06
N VAL A 59 2.95 -3.83 -17.52
CA VAL A 59 4.03 -2.89 -17.21
C VAL A 59 3.43 -1.59 -16.69
N VAL A 60 3.98 -1.08 -15.58
CA VAL A 60 3.61 0.23 -15.02
C VAL A 60 4.55 1.30 -15.57
N ILE A 61 3.98 2.42 -16.05
CA ILE A 61 4.72 3.51 -16.68
C ILE A 61 4.30 4.84 -16.04
N THR A 62 5.25 5.65 -15.60
CA THR A 62 4.96 7.03 -15.18
C THR A 62 4.68 7.91 -16.40
N ARG A 63 3.68 8.78 -16.31
CA ARG A 63 3.30 9.69 -17.40
C ARG A 63 3.69 11.15 -17.13
N GLU A 64 4.35 11.38 -16.01
CA GLU A 64 4.81 12.69 -15.55
C GLU A 64 6.09 12.53 -14.73
N ASP A 65 6.81 13.64 -14.55
CA ASP A 65 8.04 13.69 -13.77
C ASP A 65 7.73 13.43 -12.29
N GLY A 66 8.54 12.59 -11.64
CA GLY A 66 8.33 12.22 -10.25
C GLY A 66 9.53 11.50 -9.63
N VAL A 67 9.44 11.24 -8.32
CA VAL A 67 10.47 10.51 -7.57
C VAL A 67 9.87 9.23 -7.03
N PHE A 68 10.49 8.10 -7.37
CA PHE A 68 10.21 6.83 -6.72
C PHE A 68 11.06 6.73 -5.45
N LEU A 69 10.41 6.71 -4.29
CA LEU A 69 11.09 6.53 -3.00
C LEU A 69 11.18 5.02 -2.70
N ARG A 70 12.36 4.56 -2.30
CA ARG A 70 12.66 3.18 -1.92
C ARG A 70 12.57 2.98 -0.41
#